data_AF-A0A3D0NBB3-F1
#
_entry.id   AF-A0A3D0NBB3-F1
#
_cell.length_a   1.000
_cell.length_b   1.000
_cell.length_c   1.000
_cell.angle_alpha   90.00
_cell.angle_beta   90.00
_cell.angle_gamma   90.00
#
_symmetry.space_group_name_H-M   'P 1'
#
loop_
_entity.id
_entity.type
_entity.pdbx_description
1 polymer ?
#
loop_
_entity_poly.entity_id
_entity_poly.type
_entity_poly.pdbx_seq_one_letter_code
_entity_poly.pdbx_strand_id
1 'polypeptide(L)' 'MNQSQPEPDFGGMQVASFESRRADDIRRLIERYQGQPHVSPSMREVALEENRPSIDLANRIMTGEIDVF' A
#
# COMPACT_ATOMS: atom_id res chain seq x y z
N MET A 1 -25.17 14.55 -25.84
CA MET A 1 -24.67 15.27 -24.65
C MET A 1 -23.73 14.33 -23.91
N ASN A 2 -22.41 14.43 -24.14
CA ASN A 2 -21.43 13.61 -23.43
C ASN A 2 -21.09 14.35 -22.13
N GLN A 3 -21.66 13.91 -21.01
CA GLN A 3 -21.33 14.49 -19.71
C GLN A 3 -19.95 13.96 -19.31
N SER A 4 -18.93 14.79 -19.42
CA SER A 4 -17.62 14.51 -18.82
C SER A 4 -17.83 14.42 -17.31
N GLN A 5 -17.57 13.25 -16.72
CA GLN A 5 -17.52 13.13 -15.27
C GLN A 5 -16.44 14.09 -14.74
N PRO A 6 -16.72 14.85 -13.67
CA PRO A 6 -15.69 15.67 -13.06
C PRO A 6 -14.54 14.76 -12.61
N GLU A 7 -13.31 15.20 -12.88
CA GLU A 7 -12.13 14.49 -12.42
C GLU A 7 -12.16 14.42 -10.88
N PRO A 8 -11.77 13.30 -10.25
CA PRO A 8 -11.76 13.18 -8.79
C PRO A 8 -10.95 14.33 -8.17
N ASP A 9 -11.41 14.87 -7.05
CA ASP A 9 -10.77 16.03 -6.39
C ASP A 9 -11.06 16.00 -4.88
N PHE A 10 -10.09 16.39 -4.07
CA PHE A 10 -10.25 16.61 -2.63
C PHE A 10 -10.62 18.05 -2.29
N GLY A 11 -10.65 18.98 -3.24
CA GLY A 11 -11.22 20.32 -3.05
C GLY A 11 -10.56 21.13 -1.94
N GLY A 12 -9.24 21.00 -1.76
CA GLY A 12 -8.48 21.70 -0.72
C GLY A 12 -8.58 21.08 0.68
N MET A 13 -9.26 19.95 0.85
CA MET A 13 -9.44 19.32 2.16
C MET A 13 -8.13 18.80 2.75
N GLN A 14 -8.02 18.82 4.08
CA GLN A 14 -6.96 18.13 4.81
C GLN A 14 -7.24 16.63 4.81
N VAL A 15 -6.30 15.83 4.31
CA VAL A 15 -6.44 14.38 4.14
C VAL A 15 -5.41 13.67 5.01
N ALA A 16 -5.90 12.93 6.01
CA ALA A 16 -5.06 12.05 6.82
C ALA A 16 -4.83 10.71 6.11
N SER A 17 -3.59 10.25 6.04
CA SER A 17 -3.24 8.91 5.57
C SER A 17 -2.29 8.22 6.54
N PHE A 18 -2.49 6.92 6.71
CA PHE A 18 -1.74 6.08 7.65
C PHE A 18 -0.71 5.18 6.97
N GLU A 19 -0.41 5.46 5.70
CA GLU A 19 0.50 4.66 4.90
C GLU A 19 1.95 4.81 5.41
N SER A 20 2.67 3.68 5.50
CA SER A 20 4.06 3.62 5.96
C SER A 20 5.11 3.41 4.84
N ARG A 21 4.91 2.48 3.90
CA ARG A 21 5.94 2.09 2.89
C ARG A 21 6.09 3.07 1.73
N ARG A 22 4.97 3.69 1.37
CA ARG A 22 4.73 4.53 0.19
C ARG A 22 4.18 5.89 0.61
N ALA A 23 4.57 6.38 1.79
CA ALA A 23 4.07 7.62 2.35
C ALA A 23 4.24 8.81 1.39
N ASP A 24 5.37 8.88 0.69
CA ASP A 24 5.65 9.94 -0.29
C ASP A 24 4.79 9.82 -1.56
N ASP A 25 4.50 8.60 -2.03
CA ASP A 25 3.59 8.39 -3.16
C ASP A 25 2.17 8.85 -2.79
N ILE A 26 1.71 8.53 -1.58
CA ILE A 26 0.40 8.93 -1.10
C ILE A 26 0.32 10.45 -0.91
N ARG A 27 1.37 11.09 -0.39
CA ARG A 27 1.46 12.55 -0.32
C ARG A 27 1.25 13.18 -1.69
N ARG A 28 2.01 12.73 -2.70
CA ARG A 28 1.92 13.23 -4.08
C ARG A 28 0.56 12.99 -4.70
N LEU A 29 -0.07 11.85 -4.40
CA LEU A 29 -1.41 11.52 -4.89
C LEU A 29 -2.45 12.49 -4.33
N ILE A 30 -2.40 12.77 -3.03
CA ILE A 30 -3.30 13.72 -2.37
C ILE A 30 -3.11 15.13 -2.94
N GLU A 31 -1.86 15.58 -3.09
CA GLU A 31 -1.54 16.90 -3.67
C GLU A 31 -2.02 17.02 -5.12
N ARG A 32 -1.83 15.95 -5.92
CA ARG A 32 -2.31 15.89 -7.32
C ARG A 32 -3.82 16.14 -7.41
N TYR A 33 -4.58 15.62 -6.46
CA TYR A 33 -6.02 15.79 -6.36
C TYR A 33 -6.41 16.96 -5.43
N GLN A 34 -5.61 18.04 -5.42
CA GLN A 34 -5.83 19.29 -4.69
C GLN A 34 -6.13 19.12 -3.19
N GLY A 35 -5.67 18.05 -2.55
CA GLY A 35 -5.76 17.86 -1.10
C GLY A 35 -4.53 18.39 -0.36
N GLN A 36 -4.68 18.61 0.95
CA GLN A 36 -3.57 18.92 1.87
C GLN A 36 -3.19 17.65 2.65
N PRO A 37 -2.04 17.02 2.36
CA PRO A 37 -1.71 15.71 2.92
C PRO A 37 -1.17 15.78 4.35
N HIS A 38 -1.68 14.88 5.20
CA HIS A 38 -1.16 14.53 6.51
C HIS A 38 -0.86 13.04 6.55
N VAL A 39 0.32 12.64 6.09
CA VAL A 39 0.72 11.23 6.03
C VAL A 39 1.55 10.88 7.26
N SER A 40 1.06 9.93 8.06
CA SER A 40 1.70 9.44 9.28
C SER A 40 1.91 7.93 9.19
N PRO A 41 3.12 7.40 9.39
CA PRO A 41 3.36 5.97 9.34
C PRO A 41 2.69 5.28 10.55
N SER A 42 1.64 4.49 10.30
CA SER A 42 0.96 3.72 11.35
C SER A 42 1.59 2.37 11.65
N MET A 43 2.48 1.90 10.78
CA MET A 43 3.14 0.61 10.89
C MET A 43 4.64 0.75 10.63
N ARG A 44 5.41 -0.18 11.19
CA ARG A 44 6.84 -0.31 10.94
C ARG A 44 7.12 -1.75 10.59
N GLU A 45 7.89 -1.96 9.53
CA GLU A 45 8.38 -3.29 9.22
C GLU A 45 9.40 -3.73 10.27
N VAL A 46 9.24 -4.97 10.71
CA VAL A 46 10.14 -5.60 11.66
C VAL A 46 10.67 -6.85 10.99
N ALA A 47 11.99 -7.03 11.01
CA ALA A 47 12.61 -8.26 10.54
C ALA A 47 12.11 -9.43 11.39
N LEU A 48 11.75 -10.54 10.74
CA LEU A 48 11.48 -11.78 11.45
C LEU A 48 12.82 -12.47 11.69
N GLU A 49 13.21 -12.59 12.96
CA GLU A 49 14.48 -13.24 13.38
C GLU A 49 14.57 -14.69 12.90
N GLU A 50 13.44 -15.42 12.93
CA GLU A 50 13.33 -16.76 12.32
C GLU A 50 11.92 -16.94 11.75
N ASN A 51 11.82 -17.14 10.44
CA ASN A 51 10.56 -17.36 9.74
C ASN A 51 10.43 -18.81 9.30
N ARG A 52 10.37 -19.72 10.28
CA ARG A 52 10.20 -21.15 10.06
C ARG A 52 9.00 -21.49 9.15
N PRO A 53 7.82 -20.84 9.30
CA PRO A 53 6.69 -21.09 8.42
C PRO A 53 6.97 -20.81 6.94
N SER A 54 7.72 -19.76 6.61
CA SER A 54 8.10 -19.47 5.22
C SER A 54 9.12 -20.47 4.67
N ILE A 55 10.05 -20.95 5.50
CA ILE A 55 11.01 -21.98 5.09
C ILE A 55 10.30 -23.30 4.80
N ASP A 56 9.40 -23.73 5.69
CA ASP A 56 8.64 -24.96 5.51
C ASP A 56 7.71 -24.86 4.29
N LEU A 57 7.09 -23.71 4.07
CA LEU A 57 6.31 -23.43 2.85
C LEU A 57 7.18 -23.56 1.60
N ALA A 58 8.36 -22.94 1.59
CA ALA A 58 9.27 -23.01 0.45
C ALA A 58 9.69 -24.46 0.15
N ASN A 59 10.01 -25.24 1.19
CA ASN A 59 10.32 -26.66 1.04
C ASN A 59 9.15 -27.44 0.41
N ARG A 60 7.93 -27.25 0.91
CA ARG A 60 6.74 -27.96 0.40
C ARG A 60 6.42 -27.61 -1.06
N ILE A 61 6.66 -26.36 -1.47
CA ILE A 61 6.57 -25.96 -2.88
C ILE A 61 7.66 -26.67 -3.70
N MET A 62 8.91 -26.64 -3.22
CA MET A 62 10.05 -27.25 -3.92
C MET A 62 9.95 -28.78 -4.04
N THR A 63 9.34 -29.46 -3.07
CA THR A 63 9.11 -30.92 -3.09
C THR A 63 7.87 -31.33 -3.87
N GLY A 64 7.11 -30.37 -4.41
CA GLY A 64 5.87 -30.62 -5.14
C GLY A 64 4.71 -31.07 -4.24
N GLU A 65 4.81 -30.89 -2.92
CA GLU A 65 3.70 -31.12 -1.99
C GLU A 65 2.62 -30.02 -2.09
N ILE A 66 3.01 -28.84 -2.56
CA ILE A 66 2.10 -27.74 -2.91
C ILE A 66 2.30 -27.42 -4.38
N ASP A 67 1.24 -27.58 -5.16
CA ASP A 67 1.22 -27.13 -6.55
C ASP A 67 1.07 -25.61 -6.62
N VAL A 68 1.78 -25.01 -7.56
CA VAL A 68 1.84 -23.55 -7.78
C VAL A 68 1.50 -23.18 -9.23
N PHE A 69 1.01 -24.13 -10.02
CA PHE A 69 0.61 -23.93 -11.41
C PHE A 69 -0.82 -24.38 -11.70
#